data_AF-A0AA38CND5-F1
#
_entry.id   AF-A0AA38CND5-F1
#
_cell.length_a   1.000
_cell.length_b   1.000
_cell.length_c   1.000
_cell.angle_alpha   90.00
_cell.angle_beta   90.00
_cell.angle_gamma   90.00
#
_symmetry.space_group_name_H-M   'P 1'
#
loop_
_entity.id
_entity.type
_entity.pdbx_description
1 polymer ?
#
loop_
_entity_poly.entity_id
_entity_poly.type
_entity_poly.pdbx_seq_one_letter_code
_entity_poly.pdbx_strand_id
1 'polypeptide(L)'
;GLVGLPDVLPANLDPEFTGQKLLTGASFGSAGAGIDDSTSLPRGTISLGMQMENFRSYRADLEDMIGEEGANKIISRALFAISMGTNDFSESYYSDSTIRSKYNIEQFQDLLLADLQPFIQ
;
A
#
# COMPACT_ATOMS: atom_id res chain seq x y z
N GLY A 1 11.15 5.92 -18.33
CA GLY A 1 11.15 5.43 -16.94
C GLY A 1 12.55 5.25 -16.40
N LEU A 2 12.68 4.98 -15.09
CA LEU A 2 13.89 4.36 -14.53
C LEU A 2 14.21 3.10 -15.37
N VAL A 3 15.48 2.87 -15.70
CA VAL A 3 15.90 1.78 -16.59
C VAL A 3 15.30 0.45 -16.11
N GLY A 4 14.39 -0.13 -16.89
CA GLY A 4 13.74 -1.43 -16.64
C GLY A 4 12.35 -1.38 -16.00
N LEU A 5 11.81 -0.21 -15.64
CA LEU A 5 10.44 -0.08 -15.11
C LEU A 5 9.49 0.60 -16.11
N PRO A 6 8.20 0.18 -16.18
CA PRO A 6 7.20 0.86 -17.00
C PRO A 6 6.99 2.30 -16.50
N ASP A 7 6.57 3.20 -17.41
CA ASP A 7 6.31 4.61 -17.05
C ASP A 7 5.10 4.75 -16.09
N VAL A 8 4.16 3.81 -16.15
CA VAL A 8 3.00 3.73 -15.27
C VAL A 8 2.78 2.27 -14.88
N LEU A 9 2.62 2.01 -13.58
CA LEU A 9 2.19 0.71 -13.08
C LEU A 9 0.67 0.59 -13.21
N PRO A 10 0.14 -0.55 -13.68
CA PRO A 10 -1.30 -0.80 -13.70
C PRO A 10 -1.87 -0.81 -12.28
N ALA A 11 -3.12 -0.36 -12.12
CA ALA A 11 -3.82 -0.49 -10.85
C ALA A 11 -4.20 -1.96 -10.63
N ASN A 12 -3.91 -2.52 -9.46
CA ASN A 12 -4.19 -3.93 -9.17
C ASN A 12 -5.70 -4.29 -9.28
N LEU A 13 -6.59 -3.34 -9.01
CA LEU A 13 -8.03 -3.54 -9.10
C LEU A 13 -8.62 -3.27 -10.49
N ASP A 14 -7.78 -3.01 -11.50
CA ASP A 14 -8.25 -2.91 -12.88
C ASP A 14 -8.73 -4.29 -13.36
N PRO A 15 -10.00 -4.46 -13.78
CA PRO A 15 -10.50 -5.74 -14.29
C PRO A 15 -9.71 -6.30 -15.48
N GLU A 16 -9.01 -5.44 -16.23
CA GLU A 16 -8.16 -5.86 -17.33
C GLU A 16 -6.75 -6.27 -16.87
N PHE A 17 -6.39 -6.13 -15.59
CA PHE A 17 -5.10 -6.52 -15.02
C PHE A 17 -5.07 -8.03 -14.73
N THR A 18 -4.96 -8.82 -15.80
CA THR A 18 -4.94 -10.30 -15.72
C THR A 18 -3.88 -10.91 -16.62
N GLY A 19 -3.60 -12.20 -16.44
CA GLY A 19 -2.67 -12.95 -17.28
C GLY A 19 -1.25 -12.37 -17.30
N GLN A 20 -0.65 -12.20 -18.48
CA GLN A 20 0.72 -11.69 -18.61
C GLN A 20 0.93 -10.28 -18.05
N LYS A 21 -0.12 -9.48 -17.89
CA LYS A 21 -0.01 -8.17 -17.23
C LYS A 21 0.42 -8.31 -15.77
N LEU A 22 0.13 -9.43 -15.10
CA LEU A 22 0.59 -9.67 -13.73
C LEU A 22 2.12 -9.60 -13.60
N LEU A 23 2.85 -9.91 -14.67
CA LEU A 23 4.32 -9.95 -14.68
C LEU A 23 4.98 -8.57 -14.81
N THR A 24 4.21 -7.49 -15.01
CA THR A 24 4.74 -6.13 -15.22
C THR A 24 4.84 -5.30 -13.94
N GLY A 25 4.40 -5.85 -12.80
CA GLY A 25 4.22 -5.14 -11.53
C GLY A 25 2.85 -4.43 -11.45
N ALA A 26 2.52 -3.91 -10.27
CA ALA A 26 1.23 -3.28 -10.00
C ALA A 26 1.34 -2.16 -8.97
N SER A 27 0.39 -1.22 -9.03
CA SER A 27 0.11 -0.26 -7.97
C SER A 27 -1.05 -0.75 -7.12
N PHE A 28 -0.83 -0.79 -5.81
CA PHE A 28 -1.87 -1.06 -4.80
C PHE A 28 -2.34 0.23 -4.10
N GLY A 29 -1.67 1.36 -4.38
CA GLY A 29 -1.90 2.63 -3.71
C GLY A 29 -3.31 3.15 -3.92
N SER A 30 -3.93 3.64 -2.84
CA SER A 30 -5.19 4.37 -2.89
C SER A 30 -5.00 5.83 -2.48
N ALA A 31 -5.42 6.75 -3.34
CA ALA A 31 -5.40 8.17 -3.04
C ALA A 31 -6.23 8.44 -1.77
N GLY A 32 -5.67 9.22 -0.85
CA GLY A 32 -6.33 9.60 0.38
C GLY A 32 -6.20 8.62 1.55
N ALA A 33 -5.65 7.42 1.32
CA ALA A 33 -5.34 6.50 2.41
C ALA A 33 -4.19 7.02 3.28
N GLY A 34 -4.27 6.72 4.57
CA GLY A 34 -3.21 6.92 5.55
C GLY A 34 -2.55 5.59 5.94
N ILE A 35 -1.50 5.68 6.76
CA ILE A 35 -0.90 4.54 7.44
C ILE A 35 -1.87 4.01 8.51
N ASP A 36 -2.51 4.90 9.27
CA ASP A 36 -3.62 4.52 10.14
C ASP A 36 -4.84 4.23 9.26
N ASP A 37 -5.37 3.01 9.36
CA ASP A 37 -6.57 2.57 8.64
C ASP A 37 -7.78 3.47 8.94
N SER A 38 -7.82 4.11 10.12
CA SER A 38 -8.87 5.06 10.51
C SER A 38 -8.92 6.30 9.61
N THR A 39 -7.78 6.71 9.04
CA THR A 39 -7.67 7.81 8.06
C THR A 39 -8.50 7.54 6.81
N SER A 40 -8.73 6.26 6.47
CA SER A 40 -9.48 5.87 5.27
C SER A 40 -11.00 5.87 5.47
N LEU A 41 -11.47 5.78 6.71
CA LEU A 41 -12.90 5.61 7.03
C LEU A 41 -13.79 6.76 6.52
N PRO A 42 -13.45 8.06 6.72
CA PRO A 42 -14.35 9.15 6.35
C PRO A 42 -14.63 9.24 4.85
N ARG A 43 -13.70 8.76 4.02
CA ARG A 43 -13.76 8.86 2.55
C ARG A 43 -13.98 7.50 1.86
N GLY A 44 -14.04 6.41 2.62
CA GLY A 44 -14.17 5.06 2.06
C GLY A 44 -13.03 4.67 1.12
N THR A 45 -11.81 5.17 1.38
CA THR A 45 -10.62 4.81 0.59
C THR A 45 -10.14 3.41 0.96
N ILE A 46 -9.31 2.81 0.12
CA ILE A 46 -8.74 1.48 0.39
C ILE A 46 -7.65 1.64 1.46
N SER A 47 -7.88 1.11 2.66
CA SER A 47 -6.97 1.23 3.81
C SER A 47 -5.62 0.55 3.56
N LEU A 48 -4.59 0.86 4.34
CA LEU A 48 -3.29 0.19 4.23
C LEU A 48 -3.47 -1.33 4.38
N GLY A 49 -4.26 -1.76 5.38
CA GLY A 49 -4.60 -3.17 5.57
C GLY A 49 -5.18 -3.81 4.29
N MET A 50 -6.14 -3.16 3.64
CA MET A 50 -6.73 -3.64 2.39
C MET A 50 -5.76 -3.61 1.21
N GLN A 51 -4.89 -2.59 1.10
CA GLN A 51 -3.85 -2.54 0.06
C GLN A 51 -2.87 -3.71 0.22
N MET A 52 -2.57 -4.11 1.44
CA MET A 52 -1.72 -5.27 1.74
C MET A 52 -2.42 -6.61 1.49
N GLU A 53 -3.74 -6.71 1.70
CA GLU A 53 -4.52 -7.87 1.24
C GLU A 53 -4.52 -7.97 -0.29
N ASN A 54 -4.70 -6.85 -1.00
CA ASN A 54 -4.64 -6.83 -2.46
C ASN A 54 -3.26 -7.29 -2.97
N PHE A 55 -2.17 -6.91 -2.29
CA PHE A 55 -0.84 -7.41 -2.60
C PHE A 55 -0.70 -8.93 -2.34
N ARG A 56 -1.27 -9.45 -1.24
CA ARG A 56 -1.31 -10.90 -0.98
C ARG A 56 -2.09 -11.66 -2.06
N SER A 57 -3.23 -11.14 -2.48
CA SER A 57 -4.01 -11.72 -3.59
C SER A 57 -3.22 -11.70 -4.90
N TYR A 58 -2.59 -10.58 -5.24
CA TYR A 58 -1.71 -10.50 -6.42
C TYR A 58 -0.58 -11.53 -6.39
N ARG A 59 0.03 -11.75 -5.23
CA ARG A 59 1.05 -12.79 -5.07
C ARG A 59 0.46 -14.18 -5.32
N ALA A 60 -0.73 -14.47 -4.81
CA ALA A 60 -1.42 -15.74 -5.09
C ALA A 60 -1.71 -15.91 -6.60
N ASP A 61 -2.16 -14.84 -7.27
CA ASP A 61 -2.39 -14.87 -8.73
C ASP A 61 -1.08 -15.15 -9.51
N LEU A 62 0.06 -14.61 -9.06
CA LEU A 62 1.37 -14.93 -9.63
C LEU A 62 1.72 -16.41 -9.39
N GLU A 63 1.51 -16.92 -8.19
CA GLU A 63 1.79 -18.32 -7.84
C GLU A 63 0.95 -19.27 -8.72
N ASP A 64 -0.33 -18.97 -8.92
CA ASP A 64 -1.22 -19.74 -9.80
C ASP A 64 -0.77 -19.69 -11.28
N MET A 65 -0.21 -18.56 -11.72
CA MET A 65 0.19 -18.37 -13.12
C MET A 65 1.53 -19.04 -13.46
N ILE A 66 2.54 -18.90 -12.59
CA ILE A 66 3.94 -19.26 -12.90
C ILE A 66 4.59 -20.16 -11.85
N GLY A 67 3.84 -20.62 -10.85
CA GLY A 67 4.31 -21.43 -9.74
C GLY A 67 4.98 -20.62 -8.64
N GLU A 68 5.05 -21.22 -7.44
CA GLU A 68 5.61 -20.62 -6.22
C GLU A 68 7.05 -20.11 -6.42
N GLU A 69 7.93 -20.92 -7.01
CA GLU A 69 9.32 -20.51 -7.27
C GLU A 69 9.41 -19.30 -8.21
N GLY A 70 8.57 -19.27 -9.24
CA GLY A 70 8.49 -18.17 -10.19
C GLY A 70 8.01 -16.87 -9.53
N ALA A 71 6.93 -16.95 -8.75
CA ALA A 71 6.39 -15.82 -8.02
C ALA A 71 7.41 -15.28 -7.00
N ASN A 72 8.03 -16.14 -6.20
CA ASN A 72 9.07 -15.77 -5.24
C ASN A 72 10.27 -15.10 -5.91
N LYS A 73 10.67 -15.56 -7.10
CA LYS A 73 11.75 -14.94 -7.88
C LYS A 73 11.39 -13.54 -8.38
N ILE A 74 10.14 -13.29 -8.77
CA ILE A 74 9.69 -11.94 -9.15
C ILE A 74 9.68 -11.03 -7.92
N ILE A 75 9.00 -11.45 -6.84
CA ILE A 75 8.81 -10.65 -5.63
C ILE A 75 10.14 -10.32 -4.95
N SER A 76 11.05 -11.28 -4.81
CA SER A 76 12.38 -11.07 -4.19
C SER A 76 13.31 -10.14 -4.97
N ARG A 77 13.00 -9.85 -6.24
CA ARG A 77 13.77 -8.96 -7.11
C ARG A 77 13.01 -7.66 -7.42
N ALA A 78 11.81 -7.50 -6.89
CA ALA A 78 10.97 -6.33 -7.10
C ALA A 78 11.49 -5.13 -6.31
N LEU A 79 11.21 -3.94 -6.82
CA LEU A 79 11.36 -2.69 -6.08
C LEU A 79 10.00 -2.32 -5.48
N PHE A 80 9.96 -2.13 -4.17
CA PHE A 80 8.78 -1.63 -3.46
C PHE A 80 8.93 -0.14 -3.20
N ALA A 81 7.90 0.64 -3.53
CA ALA A 81 7.81 2.06 -3.22
C ALA A 81 6.53 2.31 -2.43
N ILE A 82 6.69 2.83 -1.21
CA ILE A 82 5.58 3.17 -0.31
C ILE A 82 5.60 4.68 -0.10
N SER A 83 4.47 5.33 -0.34
CA SER A 83 4.30 6.77 -0.14
C SER A 83 2.98 7.00 0.61
N MET A 84 3.07 7.07 1.93
CA MET A 84 1.95 7.14 2.86
C MET A 84 2.32 8.02 4.07
N GLY A 85 1.36 8.40 4.90
CA GLY A 85 1.59 9.25 6.09
C GLY A 85 1.08 10.68 5.95
N THR A 86 1.06 11.25 4.74
CA THR A 86 0.63 12.66 4.55
C THR A 86 -0.84 12.86 4.92
N ASN A 87 -1.71 11.91 4.53
CA ASN A 87 -3.14 11.99 4.84
C ASN A 87 -3.44 11.78 6.32
N ASP A 88 -2.63 11.01 7.05
CA ASP A 88 -2.77 10.86 8.51
C ASP A 88 -2.60 12.20 9.22
N PHE A 89 -1.79 13.11 8.66
CA PHE A 89 -1.66 14.46 9.18
C PHE A 89 -2.77 15.38 8.69
N SER A 90 -2.99 15.50 7.37
CA SER A 90 -3.93 16.49 6.83
C SER A 90 -5.39 16.15 7.13
N GLU A 91 -5.76 14.88 7.01
CA GLU A 91 -7.15 14.43 7.06
C GLU A 91 -7.54 13.87 8.43
N SER A 92 -6.56 13.48 9.25
CA SER A 92 -6.79 12.94 10.60
C SER A 92 -6.23 13.88 11.67
N TYR A 93 -4.92 13.91 11.93
CA TYR A 93 -4.31 14.65 13.04
C TYR A 93 -4.70 16.14 13.10
N TYR A 94 -4.56 16.90 12.01
CA TYR A 94 -4.86 18.34 12.04
C TYR A 94 -6.36 18.66 12.03
N SER A 95 -7.16 17.71 11.56
CA SER A 95 -8.62 17.86 11.39
C SER A 95 -9.39 17.40 12.63
N ASP A 96 -8.90 16.43 13.38
CA ASP A 96 -9.53 15.89 14.59
C ASP A 96 -8.86 16.43 15.87
N SER A 97 -9.58 17.29 16.60
CA SER A 97 -9.11 17.85 17.87
C SER A 97 -8.93 16.79 18.98
N THR A 98 -9.61 15.65 18.88
CA THR A 98 -9.51 14.54 19.84
C THR A 98 -8.22 13.74 19.68
N ILE A 99 -7.65 13.69 18.47
CA ILE A 99 -6.34 13.06 18.23
C ILE A 99 -5.24 13.97 18.77
N ARG A 100 -5.30 15.28 18.49
CA ARG A 100 -4.31 16.25 18.99
C ARG A 100 -4.30 16.42 20.50
N SER A 101 -5.42 16.14 21.17
CA SER A 101 -5.47 16.16 22.63
C SER A 101 -4.84 14.91 23.27
N LYS A 102 -4.74 13.81 22.52
CA LYS A 102 -4.15 12.53 22.97
C LYS A 102 -2.68 12.41 22.64
N TYR A 103 -2.27 12.91 21.47
CA TYR A 103 -0.92 12.74 20.94
C TYR A 103 -0.32 14.07 20.50
N ASN A 104 0.91 14.34 20.94
CA ASN A 104 1.75 15.33 20.26
C ASN A 104 2.24 14.77 18.91
N ILE A 105 2.95 15.58 18.13
CA ILE A 105 3.40 15.19 16.78
C ILE A 105 4.33 13.98 16.83
N GLU A 106 5.30 13.95 17.74
CA GLU A 106 6.27 12.85 17.86
C GLU A 106 5.56 11.54 18.23
N GLN A 107 4.65 11.56 19.20
CA GLN A 107 3.86 10.40 19.61
C GLN A 107 2.97 9.88 18.47
N PHE A 108 2.42 10.77 17.66
CA PHE A 108 1.64 10.37 16.49
C PHE A 108 2.52 9.76 15.41
N GLN A 109 3.72 10.28 15.17
CA GLN A 109 4.70 9.66 14.26
C GLN A 109 5.10 8.27 14.74
N ASP A 110 5.37 8.09 16.03
CA ASP A 110 5.71 6.79 16.61
C ASP A 110 4.57 5.78 16.45
N LEU A 111 3.32 6.22 16.62
CA LEU A 111 2.14 5.39 16.37
C LEU A 111 2.07 4.94 14.90
N LEU A 112 2.21 5.86 13.94
CA LEU A 112 2.18 5.53 12.52
C LEU A 112 3.34 4.58 12.14
N LEU A 113 4.53 4.77 12.71
CA LEU A 113 5.65 3.86 12.46
C LEU A 113 5.38 2.46 13.02
N ALA A 114 4.77 2.36 14.20
CA ALA A 114 4.37 1.09 14.79
C ALA A 114 3.31 0.37 13.93
N ASP A 115 2.36 1.12 13.36
CA ASP A 115 1.33 0.57 12.47
C ASP A 115 1.88 0.14 11.10
N LEU A 116 2.89 0.83 10.58
CA LEU A 116 3.54 0.48 9.31
C LEU A 116 4.49 -0.72 9.43
N GLN A 117 5.16 -0.86 10.58
CA GLN A 117 6.23 -1.84 10.80
C GLN A 117 5.88 -3.28 10.38
N PRO A 118 4.69 -3.84 10.66
CA PRO A 118 4.33 -5.21 10.28
C PRO A 118 4.33 -5.48 8.77
N PHE A 119 4.32 -4.43 7.93
CA PHE A 119 4.21 -4.56 6.47
C PHE A 119 5.54 -4.44 5.73
N ILE A 120 6.60 -4.00 6.40
CA ILE A 120 7.89 -3.66 5.77
C ILE A 120 9.07 -4.51 6.25
N GLN A 121 8.82 -5.57 7.02
CA GLN A 121 9.85 -6.49 7.54
C GLN A 121 9.91 -7.82 6.79
#